data_AF-A0A1C3MYB9-F1
#
_entry.id   AF-A0A1C3MYB9-F1
#
_cell.length_a   1.000
_cell.length_b   1.000
_cell.length_c   1.000
_cell.angle_alpha   90.00
_cell.angle_beta   90.00
_cell.angle_gamma   90.00
#
_symmetry.space_group_name_H-M   'P 1'
#
loop_
_entity.id
_entity.type
_entity.pdbx_description
1 polymer ?
#
loop_
_entity_poly.entity_id
_entity_poly.type
_entity_poly.pdbx_seq_one_letter_code
_entity_poly.pdbx_strand_id
1 'polypeptide(L)' 'MKYLLTLAALLGVALGAAAIAHGEADDSPGLQLLGVLLLLGAIVFGIRLVRHW' A
#
# COMPACT_ATOMS: atom_id res chain seq x y z
N MET A 1 9.32 -16.80 6.21
CA MET A 1 8.00 -16.12 6.09
C MET A 1 8.09 -14.63 6.39
N LYS A 2 8.74 -14.20 7.49
CA LYS A 2 8.86 -12.77 7.86
C LYS A 2 9.27 -11.82 6.74
N TYR A 3 10.36 -12.16 6.04
CA TYR A 3 10.88 -11.36 4.94
C TYR A 3 9.92 -11.25 3.76
N LEU A 4 9.13 -12.32 3.50
CA LEU A 4 8.10 -12.30 2.46
C LEU A 4 6.95 -11.37 2.84
N LEU A 5 6.53 -11.38 4.12
CA LEU A 5 5.49 -10.48 4.62
C LEU A 5 5.96 -9.02 4.65
N THR A 6 7.22 -8.77 5.01
CA THR A 6 7.83 -7.45 4.93
C THR A 6 7.92 -6.96 3.49
N LEU A 7 8.34 -7.83 2.56
CA LEU A 7 8.39 -7.51 1.14
C LEU A 7 6.98 -7.21 0.59
N ALA A 8 5.97 -8.00 0.95
CA ALA A 8 4.59 -7.77 0.56
C ALA A 8 4.07 -6.41 1.07
N ALA A 9 4.41 -6.03 2.32
CA ALA A 9 4.05 -4.72 2.86
C ALA A 9 4.71 -3.57 2.08
N LEU A 10 6.00 -3.69 1.76
CA LEU A 10 6.73 -2.69 0.97
C LEU A 10 6.15 -2.56 -0.46
N LEU A 11 5.84 -3.69 -1.10
CA LEU A 11 5.20 -3.68 -2.42
C LEU A 11 3.80 -3.08 -2.36
N GLY A 12 3.01 -3.37 -1.32
CA GLY A 12 1.70 -2.77 -1.12
C GLY A 12 1.77 -1.24 -0.98
N VAL A 13 2.79 -0.73 -0.25
CA VAL A 13 3.03 0.71 -0.14
C VAL A 13 3.40 1.31 -1.50
N ALA A 14 4.33 0.70 -2.23
CA ALA A 14 4.77 1.19 -3.53
C ALA A 14 3.61 1.20 -4.55
N LEU A 15 2.80 0.14 -4.60
CA LEU A 15 1.64 0.03 -5.48
C LEU A 15 0.54 1.01 -5.09
N GLY A 16 0.26 1.18 -3.79
CA GLY A 16 -0.71 2.16 -3.32
C GLY A 16 -0.31 3.58 -3.72
N ALA A 17 0.95 3.95 -3.51
CA ALA A 17 1.48 5.25 -3.94
C ALA A 17 1.42 5.44 -5.46
N ALA A 18 1.80 4.42 -6.24
CA ALA A 18 1.72 4.46 -7.69
C ALA A 18 0.27 4.61 -8.18
N ALA A 19 -0.68 3.90 -7.57
CA ALA A 19 -2.10 4.00 -7.91
C ALA A 19 -2.67 5.39 -7.59
N ILE A 20 -2.24 6.04 -6.50
CA ILE A 20 -2.64 7.43 -6.22
C ILE A 20 -2.11 8.37 -7.30
N ALA A 21 -0.83 8.26 -7.66
CA ALA A 21 -0.21 9.11 -8.67
C ALA A 21 -0.83 8.91 -10.06
N HIS A 22 -1.08 7.66 -10.47
CA HIS A 22 -1.73 7.38 -11.75
C HIS A 22 -3.23 7.69 -11.72
N GLY A 23 -3.89 7.55 -10.57
CA GLY A 23 -5.29 7.92 -10.41
C GLY A 23 -5.51 9.42 -10.52
N GLU A 24 -4.54 10.22 -10.05
CA GLU A 24 -4.54 11.67 -10.27
C GLU A 24 -4.27 12.02 -11.74
N ALA A 25 -3.24 11.41 -12.33
CA ALA A 25 -2.87 11.66 -13.73
C ALA A 25 -3.93 11.23 -14.77
N ASP A 26 -4.79 10.27 -14.41
CA ASP A 26 -5.86 9.72 -15.26
C ASP A 26 -7.26 10.24 -14.85
N ASP A 27 -7.34 11.25 -13.98
CA ASP A 27 -8.61 11.80 -13.44
C ASP A 27 -9.59 10.70 -12.94
N SER A 28 -9.05 9.60 -12.42
CA SER A 28 -9.81 8.41 -12.04
C SER A 28 -9.96 8.31 -10.51
N PRO A 29 -11.04 8.88 -9.92
CA PRO A 29 -11.21 8.93 -8.46
C PRO A 29 -11.27 7.55 -7.82
N GLY A 30 -11.71 6.52 -8.56
CA GLY A 30 -11.73 5.14 -8.10
C GLY A 30 -10.34 4.54 -7.90
N LEU A 31 -9.42 4.75 -8.85
CA LEU A 31 -8.04 4.27 -8.73
C LEU A 31 -7.31 5.01 -7.60
N GLN A 32 -7.55 6.31 -7.49
CA GLN A 32 -6.99 7.12 -6.42
C GLN A 32 -7.46 6.66 -5.04
N LEU A 33 -8.76 6.39 -4.88
CA LEU A 33 -9.33 5.83 -3.64
C LEU A 33 -8.75 4.44 -3.33
N LEU A 34 -8.70 3.54 -4.30
CA LEU A 34 -8.10 2.21 -4.13
C LEU A 34 -6.62 2.31 -3.73
N GLY A 35 -5.88 3.23 -4.34
CA GLY A 35 -4.49 3.51 -4.00
C GLY A 35 -4.32 3.95 -2.55
N VAL A 36 -5.15 4.89 -2.07
CA VAL A 36 -5.15 5.33 -0.66
C VAL A 36 -5.45 4.17 0.29
N LEU A 37 -6.50 3.39 0.00
CA LEU A 37 -6.89 2.26 0.86
C LEU A 37 -5.78 1.19 0.92
N LEU A 38 -5.18 0.86 -0.22
CA LEU A 38 -4.07 -0.09 -0.29
C LEU A 38 -2.84 0.42 0.46
N LEU A 39 -2.48 1.68 0.26
CA LEU A 39 -1.34 2.32 0.93
C LEU A 39 -1.50 2.28 2.45
N LEU A 40 -2.64 2.74 2.96
CA LEU A 40 -2.93 2.73 4.39
C LEU A 40 -3.00 1.32 4.96
N GLY A 41 -3.66 0.40 4.25
CA GLY A 41 -3.73 -1.01 4.63
C GLY A 41 -2.34 -1.65 4.74
N ALA A 42 -1.47 -1.41 3.75
CA ALA A 42 -0.10 -1.92 3.74
C ALA A 42 0.75 -1.33 4.88
N ILE A 43 0.61 -0.04 5.18
CA ILE A 43 1.29 0.61 6.31
C ILE A 43 0.83 0.01 7.64
N VAL A 44 -0.48 -0.07 7.88
CA VAL A 44 -1.03 -0.62 9.13
C VAL A 44 -0.63 -2.08 9.28
N PHE A 45 -0.72 -2.87 8.21
CA PHE A 45 -0.27 -4.26 8.20
C PHE A 45 1.22 -4.37 8.52
N GLY A 46 2.08 -3.55 7.88
CA GLY A 46 3.51 -3.51 8.14
C GLY A 46 3.87 -3.14 9.57
N ILE A 47 3.18 -2.15 10.17
CA ILE A 47 3.38 -1.76 11.57
C ILE A 47 2.98 -2.91 12.51
N ARG A 48 1.83 -3.54 12.28
CA ARG A 48 1.39 -4.70 13.08
C ARG A 48 2.34 -5.86 12.93
N LEU A 49 2.85 -6.09 11.71
CA LEU A 49 3.90 -7.06 11.47
C LEU A 49 5.08 -6.69 12.37
N VAL A 50 5.71 -5.53 12.29
CA VAL A 50 6.88 -5.23 13.15
C VAL A 50 6.59 -5.32 14.67
N ARG A 51 5.38 -4.93 15.13
CA ARG A 51 5.02 -4.94 16.57
C ARG A 51 4.79 -6.32 17.18
N HIS A 52 4.41 -7.32 16.40
CA HIS A 52 4.13 -8.68 16.88
C HIS A 52 5.32 -9.63 16.69
N TRP A 53 6.51 -9.07 16.45
CA TRP A 53 7.79 -9.78 16.31
C TRP A 53 8.70 -9.36 17.45
#